data_AF-A0A2N5FVQ8-F1
#
_entry.id   AF-A0A2N5FVQ8-F1
#
_cell.length_a   1.000
_cell.length_b   1.000
_cell.length_c   1.000
_cell.angle_alpha   90.00
_cell.angle_beta   90.00
_cell.angle_gamma   90.00
#
_symmetry.space_group_name_H-M   'P 1'
#
loop_
_entity.id
_entity.type
_entity.pdbx_description
1 polymer ?
#
loop_
_entity_poly.entity_id
_entity_poly.type
_entity_poly.pdbx_seq_one_letter_code
_entity_poly.pdbx_strand_id
1 'polypeptide(L)'
;MKQRLPFIFLVLFLATFCVMPDVQASGENEGENGPKGAEALVEAQLETLELDELKGFWEKVSNEYGGFLPESQKGSLYEFIKGDKEFSLKEWMLGGLKFLFHEFLVNGKLLGSLIILTVFSMFLQSLQNSFEKSSVSKAAYSIIFMVLVIIALNSFRVAVDYSIEAISTMTSFILALVPLLLALIASSGGLVSAAFFHPVILFLMNISGLFIQYAVLPLLFLSAVLSIVSVLSENYKVTQLANLLRNWSIGLLGLFVTIFLGVISVQGASAAITDGVTLRTAKFITGNFIPVIGRMFTDATDTVISASVLLKNTVGIAGVAILLIIAAFPAIKILMIAFIYKFAAAVLQPLGGGPVIACLDIISKSVIYVFAALALVSLMFFLSITVIIAAGNLTMMMR
;
A
#
# COMPACT_ATOMS: atom_id res chain seq x y z
N MET A 1 5.45 -16.98 -18.65
CA MET A 1 5.88 -15.60 -18.35
C MET A 1 4.98 -14.82 -17.37
N LYS A 2 3.67 -15.11 -17.23
CA LYS A 2 2.76 -14.37 -16.32
C LYS A 2 2.94 -14.58 -14.80
N GLN A 3 3.66 -15.63 -14.35
CA GLN A 3 3.88 -15.92 -12.93
C GLN A 3 5.09 -15.18 -12.31
N ARG A 4 5.95 -14.57 -13.13
CA ARG A 4 7.13 -13.85 -12.63
C ARG A 4 6.87 -12.38 -12.36
N LEU A 5 5.75 -11.82 -12.82
CA LEU A 5 5.42 -10.41 -12.63
C LEU A 5 5.29 -10.02 -11.13
N PRO A 6 4.55 -10.75 -10.26
CA PRO A 6 4.48 -10.37 -8.84
C PRO A 6 5.81 -10.57 -8.11
N PHE A 7 6.61 -11.55 -8.52
CA PHE A 7 7.96 -11.77 -7.97
C PHE A 7 8.93 -10.67 -8.42
N ILE A 8 8.84 -10.22 -9.68
CA ILE A 8 9.61 -9.08 -10.20
C ILE A 8 9.21 -7.80 -9.47
N PHE A 9 7.93 -7.57 -9.17
CA PHE A 9 7.50 -6.41 -8.37
C PHE A 9 7.97 -6.48 -6.92
N LEU A 10 7.95 -7.65 -6.28
CA LEU A 10 8.51 -7.85 -4.94
C LEU A 10 10.03 -7.61 -4.93
N VAL A 11 10.74 -8.12 -5.94
CA VAL A 11 12.19 -7.91 -6.11
C VAL A 11 12.50 -6.46 -6.48
N LEU A 12 11.67 -5.79 -7.28
CA LEU A 12 11.83 -4.37 -7.62
C LEU A 12 11.57 -3.50 -6.39
N PHE A 13 10.58 -3.84 -5.57
CA PHE A 13 10.26 -3.17 -4.30
C PHE A 13 11.38 -3.34 -3.27
N LEU A 14 11.94 -4.55 -3.15
CA LEU A 14 13.13 -4.83 -2.32
C LEU A 14 14.39 -4.17 -2.87
N ALA A 15 14.56 -4.12 -4.20
CA ALA A 15 15.70 -3.47 -4.85
C ALA A 15 15.63 -1.94 -4.68
N THR A 16 14.44 -1.32 -4.74
CA THR A 16 14.28 0.10 -4.41
C THR A 16 14.54 0.40 -2.93
N PHE A 17 14.32 -0.58 -2.04
CA PHE A 17 14.67 -0.46 -0.62
C PHE A 17 16.18 -0.59 -0.37
N CYS A 18 16.87 -1.44 -1.14
CA CYS A 18 18.34 -1.61 -1.07
C CYS A 18 19.15 -0.52 -1.78
N VAL A 19 18.53 0.31 -2.64
CA VAL A 19 19.22 1.40 -3.38
C VAL A 19 19.01 2.75 -2.71
N MET A 20 18.45 2.80 -1.49
CA MET A 20 18.61 4.00 -0.67
C MET A 20 20.12 4.16 -0.38
N PRO A 21 20.76 5.27 -0.79
CA PRO A 21 22.12 5.53 -0.37
C PRO A 21 22.13 5.55 1.16
N ASP A 22 23.01 4.75 1.74
CA ASP A 22 23.37 4.81 3.15
C ASP A 22 24.00 6.19 3.35
N VAL A 23 23.18 7.19 3.68
CA VAL A 23 23.66 8.52 4.09
C VAL A 23 24.11 8.36 5.54
N GLN A 24 25.24 7.68 5.71
CA GLN A 24 26.05 7.80 6.91
C GLN A 24 26.47 9.26 6.99
N ALA A 25 25.88 9.99 7.92
CA ALA A 25 26.37 11.28 8.36
C ALA A 25 27.75 11.05 9.02
N SER A 26 28.80 11.11 8.21
CA SER A 26 30.18 11.20 8.70
C SER A 26 30.35 12.58 9.31
N GLY A 27 30.33 12.66 10.64
CA GLY A 27 30.72 13.85 11.37
C GLY A 27 32.21 14.08 11.24
N GLU A 28 32.60 15.02 10.39
CA GLU A 28 33.97 15.52 10.33
C GLU A 28 34.05 16.80 11.16
N ASN A 29 34.87 16.74 12.21
CA ASN A 29 35.12 17.81 13.17
C ASN A 29 35.79 19.02 12.51
N GLU A 30 35.08 20.16 12.41
CA GLU A 30 35.70 21.49 12.43
C GLU A 30 34.78 22.51 13.12
N GLY A 31 35.27 23.11 14.21
CA GLY A 31 34.80 24.39 14.77
C GLY A 31 33.75 24.33 15.88
N GLU A 32 34.19 24.48 17.12
CA GLU A 32 33.36 24.79 18.30
C GLU A 32 32.48 26.03 18.03
N ASN A 33 31.18 25.84 17.74
CA ASN A 33 30.02 26.69 18.13
C ASN A 33 28.69 26.41 17.38
N GLY A 34 28.34 25.15 17.04
CA GLY A 34 26.96 24.84 16.61
C GLY A 34 26.70 23.34 16.41
N PRO A 35 25.93 22.70 17.31
CA PRO A 35 24.75 21.95 16.85
C PRO A 35 23.53 21.97 17.80
N LYS A 36 23.56 22.67 18.95
CA LYS A 36 22.43 22.66 19.91
C LYS A 36 21.20 23.47 19.48
N GLY A 37 21.35 24.38 18.52
CA GLY A 37 20.27 25.26 18.07
C GLY A 37 19.29 24.57 17.11
N ALA A 38 19.79 23.72 16.19
CA ALA A 38 18.96 23.10 15.17
C ALA A 38 18.07 21.99 15.75
N GLU A 39 18.58 21.16 16.65
CA GLU A 39 17.82 20.10 17.33
C GLU A 39 16.70 20.68 18.22
N ALA A 40 17.00 21.73 18.99
CA ALA A 40 16.00 22.43 19.80
C ALA A 40 14.91 23.11 18.95
N LEU A 41 15.27 23.62 17.76
CA LEU A 41 14.32 24.20 16.82
C LEU A 41 13.44 23.13 16.16
N VAL A 42 13.99 21.95 15.88
CA VAL A 42 13.28 20.77 15.37
C VAL A 42 12.24 20.32 16.40
N GLU A 43 12.59 20.25 17.69
CA GLU A 43 11.63 19.93 18.76
C GLU A 43 10.51 20.98 18.87
N ALA A 44 10.84 22.28 18.86
CA ALA A 44 9.85 23.36 18.91
C ALA A 44 8.89 23.35 17.70
N GLN A 45 9.40 23.05 16.50
CA GLN A 45 8.57 22.89 15.31
C GLN A 45 7.70 21.63 15.38
N LEU A 46 8.20 20.51 15.91
CA LEU A 46 7.44 19.27 16.14
C LEU A 46 6.27 19.44 17.12
N GLU A 47 6.42 20.28 18.13
CA GLU A 47 5.33 20.64 19.06
C GLU A 47 4.29 21.58 18.43
N THR A 48 4.70 22.40 17.46
CA THR A 48 3.81 23.35 16.77
C THR A 48 3.04 22.69 15.61
N LEU A 49 3.52 21.57 15.09
CA LEU A 49 2.83 20.79 14.05
C LEU A 49 1.64 20.04 14.66
N GLU A 50 0.44 20.26 14.12
CA GLU A 50 -0.78 19.51 14.49
C GLU A 50 -0.67 18.06 13.99
N LEU A 51 0.06 17.22 14.74
CA LEU A 51 0.23 15.79 14.45
C LEU A 51 -0.94 14.93 14.95
N ASP A 52 -2.00 15.54 15.48
CA ASP A 52 -3.05 14.81 16.19
C ASP A 52 -3.82 13.84 15.29
N GLU A 53 -4.04 14.19 14.02
CA GLU A 53 -4.63 13.27 13.05
C GLU A 53 -3.69 12.08 12.77
N LEU A 54 -2.39 12.32 12.60
CA LEU A 54 -1.38 11.27 12.36
C LEU A 54 -1.22 10.34 13.57
N LYS A 55 -1.30 10.89 14.80
CA LYS A 55 -1.34 10.09 16.03
C LYS A 55 -2.54 9.16 16.03
N GLY A 56 -3.72 9.63 15.64
CA GLY A 56 -4.91 8.80 15.54
C GLY A 56 -4.74 7.59 14.61
N PHE A 57 -4.10 7.78 13.44
CA PHE A 57 -3.77 6.67 12.54
C PHE A 57 -2.76 5.69 13.16
N TRP A 58 -1.71 6.20 13.81
CA TRP A 58 -0.72 5.36 14.49
C TRP A 58 -1.32 4.58 15.65
N GLU A 59 -2.17 5.21 16.47
CA GLU A 59 -2.87 4.55 17.56
C GLU A 59 -3.82 3.47 17.05
N LYS A 60 -4.53 3.71 15.94
CA LYS A 60 -5.37 2.68 15.32
C LYS A 60 -4.53 1.47 14.90
N VAL A 61 -3.39 1.70 14.23
CA VAL A 61 -2.46 0.64 13.81
C VAL A 61 -1.87 -0.09 15.03
N SER A 62 -1.45 0.64 16.05
CA SER A 62 -0.86 0.10 17.27
C SER A 62 -1.87 -0.72 18.09
N ASN A 63 -3.11 -0.24 18.21
CA ASN A 63 -4.17 -0.94 18.92
C ASN A 63 -4.63 -2.21 18.19
N GLU A 64 -4.76 -2.14 16.86
CA GLU A 64 -5.26 -3.27 16.07
C GLU A 64 -4.17 -4.32 15.81
N TYR A 65 -2.92 -3.90 15.62
CA TYR A 65 -1.83 -4.76 15.17
C TYR A 65 -0.58 -4.78 16.08
N GLY A 66 -0.59 -4.10 17.22
CA GLY A 66 0.57 -3.96 18.11
C GLY A 66 1.16 -5.28 18.63
N GLY A 67 0.37 -6.36 18.67
CA GLY A 67 0.85 -7.71 19.00
C GLY A 67 1.81 -8.32 17.96
N PHE A 68 1.87 -7.72 16.77
CA PHE A 68 2.68 -8.15 15.61
C PHE A 68 3.76 -7.15 15.22
N LEU A 69 3.73 -5.92 15.76
CA LEU A 69 4.76 -4.92 15.54
C LEU A 69 6.03 -5.26 16.37
N PRO A 70 7.24 -4.98 15.84
CA PRO A 70 8.50 -5.10 16.59
C PRO A 70 8.47 -4.34 17.92
N GLU A 71 9.06 -4.88 18.98
CA GLU A 71 9.11 -4.19 20.29
C GLU A 71 9.89 -2.89 20.24
N SER A 72 10.92 -2.82 19.40
CA SER A 72 11.64 -1.59 19.08
C SER A 72 10.67 -0.49 18.59
N GLN A 73 9.66 -0.83 17.81
CA GLN A 73 8.77 0.15 17.18
C GLN A 73 7.45 0.35 17.95
N LYS A 74 7.32 -0.22 19.15
CA LYS A 74 6.22 0.07 20.07
C LYS A 74 6.54 1.36 20.84
N GLY A 75 5.59 2.28 20.85
CA GLY A 75 5.76 3.60 21.45
C GLY A 75 4.78 4.63 20.91
N SER A 76 4.91 5.87 21.38
CA SER A 76 4.15 7.00 20.83
C SER A 76 4.62 7.35 19.41
N LEU A 77 3.78 8.03 18.62
CA LEU A 77 4.16 8.53 17.29
C LEU A 77 5.46 9.37 17.36
N TYR A 78 5.64 10.15 18.43
CA TYR A 78 6.85 10.96 18.63
C TYR A 78 8.11 10.12 18.82
N GLU A 79 8.05 9.02 19.58
CA GLU A 79 9.17 8.09 19.74
C GLU A 79 9.51 7.38 18.42
N PHE A 80 8.49 7.04 17.64
CA PHE A 80 8.66 6.47 16.30
C PHE A 80 9.33 7.46 15.33
N ILE A 81 8.92 8.73 15.36
CA ILE A 81 9.47 9.80 14.52
C ILE A 81 10.90 10.15 14.95
N LYS A 82 11.21 10.21 16.25
CA LYS A 82 12.57 10.52 16.74
C LYS A 82 13.62 9.48 16.34
N GLY A 83 13.21 8.24 16.05
CA GLY A 83 14.10 7.23 15.50
C GLY A 83 15.18 6.76 16.48
N ASP A 84 14.98 6.94 17.80
CA ASP A 84 15.93 6.58 18.86
C ASP A 84 16.24 5.06 18.95
N LYS A 85 15.65 4.24 18.07
CA LYS A 85 15.77 2.78 18.09
C LYS A 85 16.12 2.23 16.72
N GLU A 86 17.09 1.30 16.68
CA GLU A 86 17.61 0.70 15.46
C GLU A 86 16.52 -0.05 14.65
N PHE A 87 16.53 0.16 13.33
CA PHE A 87 15.64 -0.55 12.41
C PHE A 87 16.13 -2.00 12.21
N SER A 88 15.42 -2.96 12.82
CA SER A 88 15.72 -4.39 12.65
C SER A 88 14.80 -5.03 11.61
N LEU A 89 15.30 -5.22 10.39
CA LEU A 89 14.57 -5.91 9.31
C LEU A 89 14.13 -7.33 9.73
N LYS A 90 14.94 -8.00 10.56
CA LYS A 90 14.66 -9.34 11.08
C LYS A 90 13.41 -9.35 11.96
N GLU A 91 13.23 -8.36 12.84
CA GLU A 91 12.05 -8.28 13.72
C GLU A 91 10.78 -7.98 12.93
N TRP A 92 10.86 -7.10 11.92
CA TRP A 92 9.74 -6.82 11.02
C TRP A 92 9.31 -8.07 10.23
N MET A 93 10.27 -8.83 9.70
CA MET A 93 9.98 -10.08 9.00
C MET A 93 9.35 -11.12 9.94
N LEU A 94 9.84 -11.21 11.18
CA LEU A 94 9.28 -12.12 12.19
C LEU A 94 7.85 -11.72 12.59
N GLY A 95 7.59 -10.42 12.75
CA GLY A 95 6.26 -9.87 13.03
C GLY A 95 5.27 -10.16 11.90
N GLY A 96 5.68 -9.91 10.65
CA GLY A 96 4.90 -10.25 9.46
C GLY A 96 4.62 -11.76 9.35
N LEU A 97 5.61 -12.61 9.64
CA LEU A 97 5.43 -14.07 9.65
C LEU A 97 4.47 -14.51 10.76
N LYS A 98 4.58 -13.94 11.97
CA LYS A 98 3.65 -14.20 13.08
C LYS A 98 2.22 -13.82 12.71
N PHE A 99 2.03 -12.68 12.06
CA PHE A 99 0.72 -12.25 11.56
C PHE A 99 0.18 -13.16 10.47
N LEU A 100 1.03 -13.58 9.51
CA LEU A 100 0.66 -14.57 8.50
C LEU A 100 0.17 -15.89 9.11
N PHE A 101 0.87 -16.41 10.13
CA PHE A 101 0.44 -17.63 10.82
C PHE A 101 -0.86 -17.41 11.63
N HIS A 102 -1.01 -16.25 12.24
CA HIS A 102 -2.24 -15.88 12.93
C HIS A 102 -3.43 -15.87 11.96
N GLU A 103 -3.30 -15.21 10.81
CA GLU A 103 -4.33 -15.19 9.76
C GLU A 103 -4.60 -16.58 9.19
N PHE A 104 -3.56 -17.41 9.03
CA PHE A 104 -3.75 -18.80 8.61
C PHE A 104 -4.60 -19.60 9.62
N LEU A 105 -4.35 -19.43 10.92
CA LEU A 105 -5.12 -20.08 11.99
C LEU A 105 -6.56 -19.56 12.05
N VAL A 106 -6.76 -18.23 11.97
CA VAL A 106 -8.08 -17.59 11.95
C VAL A 106 -8.91 -18.10 10.78
N ASN A 107 -8.31 -18.20 9.60
CA ASN A 107 -8.97 -18.72 8.41
C ASN A 107 -8.95 -20.26 8.32
N GLY A 108 -8.41 -20.96 9.31
CA GLY A 108 -8.38 -22.42 9.36
C GLY A 108 -9.78 -23.05 9.39
N LYS A 109 -10.76 -22.38 10.01
CA LYS A 109 -12.17 -22.79 9.96
C LYS A 109 -12.73 -22.77 8.54
N LEU A 110 -12.37 -21.76 7.75
CA LEU A 110 -12.75 -21.65 6.35
C LEU A 110 -12.11 -22.78 5.54
N LEU A 111 -10.81 -23.01 5.71
CA LEU A 111 -10.10 -24.10 5.04
C LEU A 111 -10.74 -25.48 5.35
N GLY A 112 -10.99 -25.77 6.63
CA GLY A 112 -11.64 -27.01 7.05
C GLY A 112 -13.04 -27.18 6.46
N SER A 113 -13.84 -26.11 6.45
CA SER A 113 -15.17 -26.12 5.84
C SER A 113 -15.13 -26.41 4.35
N LEU A 114 -14.21 -25.79 3.60
CA LEU A 114 -14.03 -26.02 2.16
C LEU A 114 -13.64 -27.48 1.88
N ILE A 115 -12.70 -28.04 2.65
CA ILE A 115 -12.24 -29.42 2.49
C ILE A 115 -13.41 -30.39 2.74
N ILE A 116 -14.08 -30.28 3.89
CA ILE A 116 -15.16 -31.20 4.26
C ILE A 116 -16.28 -31.13 3.22
N LEU A 117 -16.77 -29.94 2.89
CA LEU A 117 -17.86 -29.77 1.91
C LEU A 117 -17.47 -30.30 0.53
N THR A 118 -16.23 -30.10 0.10
CA THR A 118 -15.78 -30.60 -1.20
C THR A 118 -15.70 -32.12 -1.23
N VAL A 119 -15.17 -32.75 -0.17
CA VAL A 119 -15.13 -34.22 -0.02
C VAL A 119 -16.55 -34.79 -0.03
N PHE A 120 -17.48 -34.19 0.73
CA PHE A 120 -18.89 -34.58 0.70
C PHE A 120 -19.50 -34.42 -0.69
N SER A 121 -19.21 -33.31 -1.39
CA SER A 121 -19.69 -33.07 -2.74
C SER A 121 -19.19 -34.13 -3.73
N MET A 122 -17.93 -34.53 -3.64
CA MET A 122 -17.35 -35.57 -4.50
C MET A 122 -17.91 -36.95 -4.19
N PHE A 123 -18.12 -37.26 -2.90
CA PHE A 123 -18.76 -38.50 -2.48
C PHE A 123 -20.18 -38.61 -3.06
N LEU A 124 -20.99 -37.55 -2.96
CA LEU A 124 -22.32 -37.52 -3.58
C LEU A 124 -22.27 -37.63 -5.10
N GLN A 125 -21.29 -37.01 -5.75
CA GLN A 125 -21.08 -37.14 -7.19
C GLN A 125 -20.77 -38.58 -7.59
N SER A 126 -19.95 -39.29 -6.80
CA SER A 126 -19.67 -40.71 -7.04
C SER A 126 -20.92 -41.57 -6.88
N LEU A 127 -21.74 -41.35 -5.84
CA LEU A 127 -23.01 -42.04 -5.67
C LEU A 127 -23.98 -41.76 -6.83
N GLN A 128 -24.09 -40.50 -7.25
CA GLN A 128 -24.93 -40.13 -8.40
C GLN A 128 -24.52 -40.88 -9.68
N ASN A 129 -23.23 -41.08 -9.89
CA ASN A 129 -22.72 -41.79 -11.08
C ASN A 129 -22.94 -43.32 -10.98
N SER A 130 -22.89 -43.89 -9.78
CA SER A 130 -23.10 -45.33 -9.55
C SER A 130 -24.57 -45.76 -9.54
N PHE A 131 -25.49 -44.85 -9.20
CA PHE A 131 -26.93 -45.09 -9.26
C PHE A 131 -27.50 -44.39 -10.50
N GLU A 132 -27.84 -45.14 -11.56
CA GLU A 132 -28.48 -44.60 -12.78
C GLU A 132 -29.56 -43.56 -12.44
N LYS A 133 -29.22 -42.28 -12.60
CA LYS A 133 -30.12 -41.11 -12.57
C LYS A 133 -31.07 -41.01 -11.36
N SER A 134 -30.56 -41.14 -10.13
CA SER A 134 -31.34 -40.64 -8.98
C SER A 134 -31.37 -39.11 -8.97
N SER A 135 -32.52 -38.53 -9.31
CA SER A 135 -32.78 -37.08 -9.24
C SER A 135 -32.43 -36.49 -7.85
N VAL A 136 -32.60 -37.29 -6.81
CA VAL A 136 -32.27 -36.97 -5.41
C VAL A 136 -30.77 -36.70 -5.21
N SER A 137 -29.87 -37.54 -5.73
CA SER A 137 -28.42 -37.36 -5.57
C SER A 137 -27.91 -36.13 -6.34
N LYS A 138 -28.50 -35.86 -7.51
CA LYS A 138 -28.19 -34.65 -8.30
C LYS A 138 -28.65 -33.37 -7.60
N ALA A 139 -29.82 -33.40 -6.95
CA ALA A 139 -30.30 -32.28 -6.14
C ALA A 139 -29.40 -32.04 -4.92
N ALA A 140 -29.02 -33.08 -4.19
CA ALA A 140 -28.14 -32.98 -3.03
C ALA A 140 -26.74 -32.44 -3.40
N TYR A 141 -26.13 -32.94 -4.49
CA TYR A 141 -24.88 -32.40 -5.03
C TYR A 141 -25.00 -30.90 -5.36
N SER A 142 -26.10 -30.49 -6.02
CA SER A 142 -26.32 -29.10 -6.40
C SER A 142 -26.43 -28.16 -5.19
N ILE A 143 -27.07 -28.61 -4.10
CA ILE A 143 -27.19 -27.84 -2.85
C ILE A 143 -25.81 -27.65 -2.21
N ILE A 144 -25.02 -28.72 -2.05
CA ILE A 144 -23.67 -28.62 -1.46
C ILE A 144 -22.79 -27.71 -2.30
N PHE A 145 -22.85 -27.85 -3.63
CA PHE A 145 -22.08 -26.98 -4.51
C PHE A 145 -22.51 -25.52 -4.41
N MET A 146 -23.81 -25.24 -4.30
CA MET A 146 -24.31 -23.87 -4.10
C MET A 146 -23.83 -23.27 -2.78
N VAL A 147 -23.80 -24.05 -1.69
CA VAL A 147 -23.22 -23.62 -0.41
C VAL A 147 -21.74 -23.26 -0.56
N LEU A 148 -20.96 -24.09 -1.27
CA LEU A 148 -19.55 -23.80 -1.57
C LEU A 148 -19.38 -22.51 -2.37
N VAL A 149 -20.23 -22.27 -3.37
CA VAL A 149 -20.23 -21.04 -4.16
C VAL A 149 -20.54 -19.81 -3.29
N ILE A 150 -21.50 -19.91 -2.36
CA ILE A 150 -21.83 -18.82 -1.44
C ILE A 150 -20.63 -18.49 -0.54
N ILE A 151 -19.97 -19.50 0.03
CA ILE A 151 -18.77 -19.31 0.86
C ILE A 151 -17.64 -18.67 0.05
N ALA A 152 -17.42 -19.16 -1.18
CA ALA A 152 -16.47 -18.64 -2.15
C ALA A 152 -16.69 -17.15 -2.46
N LEU A 153 -17.92 -16.78 -2.84
CA LEU A 153 -18.28 -15.40 -3.17
C LEU A 153 -18.21 -14.48 -1.95
N ASN A 154 -18.61 -14.95 -0.77
CA ASN A 154 -18.46 -14.19 0.46
C ASN A 154 -16.99 -13.89 0.77
N SER A 155 -16.11 -14.90 0.62
CA SER A 155 -14.67 -14.72 0.83
C SER A 155 -14.06 -13.74 -0.16
N PHE A 156 -14.49 -13.78 -1.42
CA PHE A 156 -14.08 -12.80 -2.42
C PHE A 156 -14.56 -11.38 -2.06
N ARG A 157 -15.81 -11.24 -1.60
CA ARG A 157 -16.33 -9.95 -1.10
C ARG A 157 -15.51 -9.43 0.08
N VAL A 158 -15.18 -10.27 1.05
CA VAL A 158 -14.33 -9.90 2.19
C VAL A 158 -12.96 -9.40 1.72
N ALA A 159 -12.34 -10.03 0.73
CA ALA A 159 -11.08 -9.56 0.15
C ALA A 159 -11.21 -8.18 -0.55
N VAL A 160 -12.33 -7.95 -1.24
CA VAL A 160 -12.66 -6.64 -1.85
C VAL A 160 -12.85 -5.59 -0.76
N ASP A 161 -13.58 -5.91 0.30
CA ASP A 161 -13.85 -5.00 1.43
C ASP A 161 -12.54 -4.59 2.11
N TYR A 162 -11.63 -5.55 2.40
CA TYR A 162 -10.29 -5.25 2.93
C TYR A 162 -9.49 -4.31 2.01
N SER A 163 -9.63 -4.46 0.69
CA SER A 163 -8.94 -3.57 -0.25
C SER A 163 -9.53 -2.17 -0.24
N ILE A 164 -10.85 -2.04 -0.22
CA ILE A 164 -11.55 -0.74 -0.17
C ILE A 164 -11.22 0.00 1.13
N GLU A 165 -11.27 -0.70 2.27
CA GLU A 165 -10.96 -0.12 3.57
C GLU A 165 -9.49 0.34 3.65
N ALA A 166 -8.56 -0.46 3.15
CA ALA A 166 -7.14 -0.10 3.09
C ALA A 166 -6.92 1.14 2.22
N ILE A 167 -7.50 1.17 1.01
CA ILE A 167 -7.39 2.31 0.09
C ILE A 167 -8.00 3.58 0.72
N SER A 168 -9.16 3.47 1.36
CA SER A 168 -9.79 4.59 2.06
C SER A 168 -8.92 5.09 3.20
N THR A 169 -8.40 4.20 4.04
CA THR A 169 -7.55 4.55 5.18
C THR A 169 -6.27 5.24 4.72
N MET A 170 -5.61 4.69 3.69
CA MET A 170 -4.42 5.31 3.13
C MET A 170 -4.72 6.66 2.47
N THR A 171 -5.88 6.81 1.81
CA THR A 171 -6.31 8.10 1.23
C THR A 171 -6.46 9.15 2.33
N SER A 172 -7.19 8.83 3.40
CA SER A 172 -7.35 9.72 4.55
C SER A 172 -6.03 10.04 5.25
N PHE A 173 -5.14 9.05 5.39
CA PHE A 173 -3.80 9.27 5.95
C PHE A 173 -2.97 10.24 5.11
N ILE A 174 -3.01 10.12 3.78
CA ILE A 174 -2.34 11.06 2.88
C ILE A 174 -2.95 12.45 2.95
N LEU A 175 -4.27 12.58 3.08
CA LEU A 175 -4.93 13.88 3.24
C LEU A 175 -4.48 14.61 4.51
N ALA A 176 -4.16 13.88 5.58
CA ALA A 176 -3.59 14.44 6.80
C ALA A 176 -2.08 14.73 6.66
N LEU A 177 -1.32 13.87 5.99
CA LEU A 177 0.14 13.98 5.86
C LEU A 177 0.58 15.05 4.84
N VAL A 178 -0.15 15.22 3.73
CA VAL A 178 0.27 16.11 2.63
C VAL A 178 0.34 17.58 3.05
N PRO A 179 -0.68 18.17 3.72
CA PRO A 179 -0.60 19.56 4.18
C PRO A 179 0.62 19.82 5.08
N LEU A 180 0.92 18.87 5.96
CA LEU A 180 2.08 18.90 6.83
C LEU A 180 3.39 18.95 6.04
N LEU A 181 3.55 18.04 5.07
CA LEU A 181 4.75 18.00 4.22
C LEU A 181 4.88 19.26 3.36
N LEU A 182 3.77 19.81 2.85
CA LEU A 182 3.78 21.03 2.05
C LEU A 182 4.11 22.27 2.88
N ALA A 183 3.63 22.35 4.12
CA ALA A 183 4.00 23.40 5.06
C ALA A 183 5.51 23.37 5.37
N LEU A 184 6.07 22.18 5.58
CA LEU A 184 7.51 21.99 5.78
C LEU A 184 8.31 22.37 4.53
N ILE A 185 7.86 21.98 3.34
CA ILE A 185 8.48 22.39 2.06
C ILE A 185 8.45 23.91 1.89
N ALA A 186 7.30 24.56 2.13
CA ALA A 186 7.16 26.00 2.06
C ALA A 186 8.10 26.72 3.04
N SER A 187 8.19 26.23 4.28
CA SER A 187 9.09 26.79 5.30
C SER A 187 10.58 26.61 4.97
N SER A 188 10.93 25.55 4.22
CA SER A 188 12.28 25.32 3.71
C SER A 188 12.63 26.10 2.44
N GLY A 189 11.72 26.96 1.95
CA GLY A 189 11.92 27.81 0.76
C GLY A 189 11.38 27.25 -0.56
N GLY A 190 10.67 26.13 -0.53
CA GLY A 190 10.05 25.48 -1.71
C GLY A 190 8.61 25.93 -1.98
N LEU A 191 8.33 27.24 -1.99
CA LEU A 191 6.96 27.75 -2.13
C LEU A 191 6.30 27.34 -3.47
N VAL A 192 7.07 27.21 -4.56
CA VAL A 192 6.51 26.82 -5.87
C VAL A 192 6.18 25.32 -5.88
N SER A 193 7.07 24.46 -5.37
CA SER A 193 6.75 23.04 -5.15
C SER A 193 5.51 22.87 -4.28
N ALA A 194 5.43 23.58 -3.15
CA ALA A 194 4.29 23.45 -2.23
C ALA A 194 2.96 23.84 -2.89
N ALA A 195 2.92 24.95 -3.62
CA ALA A 195 1.73 25.41 -4.33
C ALA A 195 1.30 24.46 -5.46
N PHE A 196 2.26 23.82 -6.13
CA PHE A 196 2.01 22.96 -7.28
C PHE A 196 1.62 21.53 -6.89
N PHE A 197 2.26 20.95 -5.88
CA PHE A 197 1.95 19.58 -5.42
C PHE A 197 0.60 19.48 -4.71
N HIS A 198 0.13 20.56 -4.06
CA HIS A 198 -1.13 20.56 -3.31
C HIS A 198 -2.34 20.06 -4.13
N PRO A 199 -2.76 20.71 -5.23
CA PRO A 199 -3.95 20.25 -5.97
C PRO A 199 -3.73 18.93 -6.71
N VAL A 200 -2.52 18.68 -7.24
CA VAL A 200 -2.32 17.51 -8.11
C VAL A 200 -2.30 16.22 -7.32
N ILE A 201 -1.57 16.18 -6.21
CA ILE A 201 -1.48 14.95 -5.41
C ILE A 201 -2.85 14.64 -4.81
N LEU A 202 -3.55 15.63 -4.26
CA LEU A 202 -4.91 15.44 -3.76
C LEU A 202 -5.86 14.90 -4.85
N PHE A 203 -5.75 15.41 -6.07
CA PHE A 203 -6.53 14.93 -7.21
C PHE A 203 -6.18 13.50 -7.61
N LEU A 204 -4.90 13.18 -7.81
CA LEU A 204 -4.42 11.85 -8.21
C LEU A 204 -4.79 10.78 -7.18
N MET A 205 -4.65 11.09 -5.89
CA MET A 205 -4.96 10.16 -4.80
C MET A 205 -6.46 9.87 -4.72
N ASN A 206 -7.30 10.92 -4.73
CA ASN A 206 -8.76 10.73 -4.69
C ASN A 206 -9.27 9.98 -5.92
N ILE A 207 -8.84 10.38 -7.13
CA ILE A 207 -9.22 9.70 -8.37
C ILE A 207 -8.79 8.23 -8.32
N SER A 208 -7.61 7.92 -7.80
CA SER A 208 -7.13 6.52 -7.72
C SER A 208 -8.01 5.64 -6.84
N GLY A 209 -8.40 6.15 -5.66
CA GLY A 209 -9.28 5.43 -4.75
C GLY A 209 -10.65 5.18 -5.36
N LEU A 210 -11.25 6.22 -5.93
CA LEU A 210 -12.56 6.13 -6.59
C LEU A 210 -12.52 5.21 -7.80
N PHE A 211 -11.50 5.34 -8.66
CA PHE A 211 -11.35 4.52 -9.86
C PHE A 211 -11.29 3.03 -9.52
N ILE A 212 -10.58 2.68 -8.47
CA ILE A 212 -10.40 1.27 -8.11
C ILE A 212 -11.62 0.71 -7.40
N GLN A 213 -12.22 1.49 -6.50
CA GLN A 213 -13.44 1.11 -5.80
C GLN A 213 -14.64 0.95 -6.76
N TYR A 214 -14.80 1.85 -7.73
CA TYR A 214 -16.00 1.92 -8.56
C TYR A 214 -15.85 1.38 -9.98
N ALA A 215 -14.63 1.19 -10.50
CA ALA A 215 -14.42 0.59 -11.81
C ALA A 215 -13.68 -0.76 -11.73
N VAL A 216 -12.49 -0.79 -11.13
CA VAL A 216 -11.61 -1.98 -11.18
C VAL A 216 -12.18 -3.15 -10.37
N LEU A 217 -12.49 -2.95 -9.08
CA LEU A 217 -12.98 -4.01 -8.19
C LEU A 217 -14.35 -4.57 -8.63
N PRO A 218 -15.34 -3.75 -9.05
CA PRO A 218 -16.61 -4.26 -9.56
C PRO A 218 -16.45 -5.10 -10.83
N LEU A 219 -15.54 -4.73 -11.74
CA LEU A 219 -15.23 -5.55 -12.92
C LEU A 219 -14.60 -6.90 -12.55
N LEU A 220 -13.71 -6.92 -11.55
CA LEU A 220 -13.15 -8.17 -11.02
C LEU A 220 -14.22 -9.04 -10.37
N PHE A 221 -15.13 -8.45 -9.61
CA PHE A 221 -16.26 -9.15 -9.00
C PHE A 221 -17.17 -9.79 -10.06
N LEU A 222 -17.56 -9.01 -11.08
CA LEU A 222 -18.39 -9.52 -12.17
C LEU A 222 -17.68 -10.63 -12.94
N SER A 223 -16.38 -10.49 -13.20
CA SER A 223 -15.57 -11.56 -13.80
C SER A 223 -15.55 -12.84 -12.96
N ALA A 224 -15.41 -12.72 -11.64
CA ALA A 224 -15.40 -13.86 -10.73
C ALA A 224 -16.75 -14.59 -10.75
N VAL A 225 -17.85 -13.86 -10.63
CA VAL A 225 -19.22 -14.42 -10.69
C VAL A 225 -19.46 -15.11 -12.01
N LEU A 226 -19.16 -14.47 -13.16
CA LEU A 226 -19.34 -15.09 -14.47
C LEU A 226 -18.46 -16.34 -14.65
N SER A 227 -17.23 -16.33 -14.13
CA SER A 227 -16.36 -17.51 -14.19
C SER A 227 -16.97 -18.69 -13.43
N ILE A 228 -17.56 -18.44 -12.25
CA ILE A 228 -18.24 -19.46 -11.44
C ILE A 228 -19.50 -19.96 -12.16
N VAL A 229 -20.33 -19.07 -12.68
CA VAL A 229 -21.53 -19.43 -13.46
C VAL A 229 -21.16 -20.28 -14.68
N SER A 230 -20.05 -19.97 -15.35
CA SER A 230 -19.54 -20.76 -16.48
C SER A 230 -19.09 -22.17 -16.06
N VAL A 231 -18.65 -22.36 -14.81
CA VAL A 231 -18.32 -23.67 -14.26
C VAL A 231 -19.59 -24.45 -13.88
N LEU A 232 -20.65 -23.78 -13.41
CA LEU A 232 -21.94 -24.39 -13.11
C LEU A 232 -22.69 -24.87 -14.37
N SER A 233 -22.59 -24.14 -15.47
CA SER A 233 -23.35 -24.42 -16.69
C SER A 233 -22.58 -25.37 -17.61
N GLU A 234 -23.16 -26.52 -17.97
CA GLU A 234 -22.58 -27.42 -18.97
C GLU A 234 -22.74 -26.88 -20.40
N ASN A 235 -23.87 -26.22 -20.70
CA ASN A 235 -24.25 -25.81 -22.05
C ASN A 235 -23.93 -24.35 -22.40
N TYR A 236 -23.95 -23.44 -21.42
CA TYR A 236 -23.77 -22.00 -21.64
C TYR A 236 -22.52 -21.50 -20.91
N LYS A 237 -21.39 -21.54 -21.61
CA LYS A 237 -20.10 -21.06 -21.09
C LYS A 237 -19.94 -19.56 -21.33
N VAL A 238 -19.78 -18.79 -20.26
CA VAL A 238 -19.48 -17.35 -20.30
C VAL A 238 -18.02 -17.03 -19.94
N THR A 239 -17.14 -18.05 -20.01
CA THR A 239 -15.72 -17.94 -19.62
C THR A 239 -14.98 -16.85 -20.41
N GLN A 240 -15.27 -16.68 -21.70
CA GLN A 240 -14.60 -15.66 -22.51
C GLN A 240 -14.99 -14.24 -22.06
N LEU A 241 -16.27 -14.00 -21.78
CA LEU A 241 -16.74 -12.72 -21.25
C LEU A 241 -16.13 -12.43 -19.88
N ALA A 242 -16.11 -13.43 -18.99
CA ALA A 242 -15.46 -13.31 -17.69
C ALA A 242 -13.98 -12.93 -17.82
N ASN A 243 -13.24 -13.58 -18.73
CA ASN A 243 -11.84 -13.28 -19.00
C ASN A 243 -11.66 -11.88 -19.61
N LEU A 244 -12.57 -11.46 -20.49
CA LEU A 244 -12.55 -10.13 -21.11
C LEU A 244 -12.67 -9.04 -20.04
N LEU A 245 -13.67 -9.13 -19.13
CA LEU A 245 -13.86 -8.17 -18.04
C LEU A 245 -12.63 -8.10 -17.12
N ARG A 246 -12.02 -9.25 -16.83
CA ARG A 246 -10.80 -9.31 -16.02
C ARG A 246 -9.62 -8.62 -16.70
N ASN A 247 -9.41 -8.92 -17.98
CA ASN A 247 -8.34 -8.32 -18.76
C ASN A 247 -8.54 -6.80 -18.89
N TRP A 248 -9.78 -6.35 -19.07
CA TRP A 248 -10.11 -4.92 -19.06
C TRP A 248 -9.85 -4.29 -17.70
N SER A 249 -10.25 -4.92 -16.60
CA SER A 249 -9.98 -4.41 -15.25
C SER A 249 -8.48 -4.22 -14.99
N ILE A 250 -7.66 -5.22 -15.32
CA ILE A 250 -6.20 -5.16 -15.15
C ILE A 250 -5.57 -4.17 -16.14
N GLY A 251 -6.06 -4.12 -17.39
CA GLY A 251 -5.57 -3.20 -18.40
C GLY A 251 -5.85 -1.74 -18.04
N LEU A 252 -7.06 -1.46 -17.58
CA LEU A 252 -7.47 -0.15 -17.04
C LEU A 252 -6.62 0.26 -15.84
N LEU A 253 -6.39 -0.67 -14.92
CA LEU A 253 -5.51 -0.43 -13.77
C LEU A 253 -4.07 -0.12 -14.22
N GLY A 254 -3.50 -0.89 -15.13
CA GLY A 254 -2.14 -0.67 -15.66
C GLY A 254 -2.00 0.64 -16.43
N LEU A 255 -3.02 1.00 -17.23
CA LEU A 255 -3.09 2.30 -17.90
C LEU A 255 -3.13 3.44 -16.89
N PHE A 256 -3.96 3.32 -15.86
CA PHE A 256 -4.07 4.33 -14.81
C PHE A 256 -2.76 4.52 -14.03
N VAL A 257 -2.09 3.43 -13.66
CA VAL A 257 -0.74 3.46 -13.07
C VAL A 257 0.25 4.17 -14.01
N THR A 258 0.21 3.88 -15.30
CA THR A 258 1.10 4.53 -16.28
C THR A 258 0.86 6.04 -16.38
N ILE A 259 -0.40 6.47 -16.46
CA ILE A 259 -0.76 7.90 -16.45
C ILE A 259 -0.26 8.56 -15.17
N PHE A 260 -0.51 7.92 -14.03
CA PHE A 260 -0.10 8.42 -12.73
C PHE A 260 1.42 8.61 -12.63
N LEU A 261 2.21 7.60 -13.03
CA LEU A 261 3.66 7.71 -13.07
C LEU A 261 4.10 8.79 -14.07
N GLY A 262 3.43 8.92 -15.22
CA GLY A 262 3.71 9.97 -16.21
C GLY A 262 3.50 11.37 -15.62
N VAL A 263 2.37 11.60 -14.96
CA VAL A 263 2.06 12.87 -14.29
C VAL A 263 3.08 13.14 -13.20
N ILE A 264 3.32 12.20 -12.30
CA ILE A 264 4.29 12.37 -11.20
C ILE A 264 5.71 12.63 -11.74
N SER A 265 6.14 11.92 -12.77
CA SER A 265 7.49 12.09 -13.35
C SER A 265 7.70 13.48 -13.95
N VAL A 266 6.71 14.01 -14.68
CA VAL A 266 6.80 15.36 -15.26
C VAL A 266 6.78 16.42 -14.17
N GLN A 267 5.94 16.22 -13.15
CA GLN A 267 5.72 17.19 -12.09
C GLN A 267 6.86 17.22 -11.08
N GLY A 268 7.42 16.06 -10.71
CA GLY A 268 8.58 15.95 -9.83
C GLY A 268 9.82 16.65 -10.39
N ALA A 269 10.08 16.51 -11.70
CA ALA A 269 11.22 17.14 -12.35
C ALA A 269 11.07 18.66 -12.50
N SER A 270 9.87 19.14 -12.87
CA SER A 270 9.63 20.57 -13.14
C SER A 270 9.65 21.44 -11.87
N ALA A 271 9.09 20.93 -10.78
CA ALA A 271 9.03 21.64 -9.50
C ALA A 271 10.42 21.83 -8.86
N ALA A 272 11.24 20.77 -8.90
CA ALA A 272 12.60 20.76 -8.37
C ALA A 272 13.53 21.82 -9.02
N ILE A 273 13.43 21.99 -10.34
CA ILE A 273 14.29 22.93 -11.10
C ILE A 273 13.92 24.39 -10.79
N THR A 274 12.63 24.67 -10.63
CA THR A 274 12.13 26.05 -10.46
C THR A 274 12.44 26.63 -9.08
N ASP A 275 12.33 25.81 -8.03
CA ASP A 275 12.62 26.25 -6.67
C ASP A 275 14.12 26.48 -6.44
N GLY A 276 15.01 25.67 -7.05
CA GLY A 276 16.46 25.84 -6.89
C GLY A 276 16.99 27.19 -7.41
N VAL A 277 16.40 27.70 -8.49
CA VAL A 277 16.78 29.00 -9.10
C VAL A 277 16.24 30.18 -8.26
N THR A 278 15.04 30.04 -7.70
CA THR A 278 14.42 31.07 -6.84
C THR A 278 15.22 31.28 -5.55
N LEU A 279 15.63 30.18 -4.91
CA LEU A 279 16.39 30.23 -3.65
C LEU A 279 17.76 30.90 -3.83
N ARG A 280 18.45 30.63 -4.94
CA ARG A 280 19.74 31.24 -5.28
C ARG A 280 19.62 32.75 -5.53
N THR A 281 18.52 33.19 -6.12
CA THR A 281 18.24 34.61 -6.37
C THR A 281 17.95 35.37 -5.07
N ALA A 282 17.13 34.79 -4.17
CA ALA A 282 16.85 35.39 -2.87
C ALA A 282 18.11 35.56 -2.00
N LYS A 283 18.99 34.55 -1.99
CA LYS A 283 20.27 34.62 -1.27
C LYS A 283 21.21 35.70 -1.83
N PHE A 284 21.27 35.84 -3.15
CA PHE A 284 22.13 36.85 -3.79
C PHE A 284 21.68 38.29 -3.51
N ILE A 285 20.37 38.52 -3.39
CA ILE A 285 19.81 39.85 -3.13
C ILE A 285 19.97 40.23 -1.65
N THR A 286 19.72 39.32 -0.71
CA THR A 286 19.81 39.63 0.72
C THR A 286 21.26 39.74 1.22
N GLY A 287 22.19 38.96 0.65
CA GLY A 287 23.60 38.97 1.04
C GLY A 287 24.39 40.21 0.59
N ASN A 288 24.03 40.82 -0.54
CA ASN A 288 24.77 41.95 -1.12
C ASN A 288 24.30 43.33 -0.64
N PHE A 289 23.09 43.47 -0.12
CA PHE A 289 22.50 44.80 0.15
C PHE A 289 22.50 45.23 1.63
N ILE A 290 22.70 44.33 2.62
CA ILE A 290 22.70 44.68 4.07
C ILE A 290 23.74 43.83 4.86
N PRO A 291 25.04 44.19 4.87
CA PRO A 291 26.14 43.28 5.25
C PRO A 291 26.35 42.96 6.75
N VAL A 292 25.71 43.67 7.69
CA VAL A 292 25.87 43.44 9.15
C VAL A 292 24.62 42.86 9.79
N ILE A 293 23.42 43.36 9.46
CA ILE A 293 22.13 42.81 9.91
C ILE A 293 21.71 41.61 9.04
N GLY A 294 22.05 41.63 7.74
CA GLY A 294 21.72 40.56 6.80
C GLY A 294 22.47 39.25 7.05
N ARG A 295 23.65 39.26 7.68
CA ARG A 295 24.35 38.03 8.07
C ARG A 295 23.60 37.29 9.17
N MET A 296 23.23 37.96 10.27
CA MET A 296 22.40 37.35 11.32
C MET A 296 21.04 36.87 10.81
N PHE A 297 20.42 37.62 9.89
CA PHE A 297 19.15 37.20 9.25
C PHE A 297 19.33 35.98 8.34
N THR A 298 20.44 35.92 7.60
CA THR A 298 20.78 34.79 6.73
C THR A 298 21.10 33.55 7.55
N ASP A 299 21.83 33.68 8.65
CA ASP A 299 22.18 32.56 9.55
C ASP A 299 20.95 32.01 10.29
N ALA A 300 20.05 32.89 10.75
CA ALA A 300 18.77 32.49 11.33
C ALA A 300 17.88 31.78 10.29
N THR A 301 17.82 32.32 9.07
CA THR A 301 17.07 31.72 7.95
C THR A 301 17.63 30.36 7.57
N ASP A 302 18.96 30.21 7.50
CA ASP A 302 19.62 28.94 7.19
C ASP A 302 19.43 27.89 8.30
N THR A 303 19.34 28.31 9.57
CA THR A 303 19.02 27.41 10.69
C THR A 303 17.58 26.89 10.60
N VAL A 304 16.60 27.77 10.30
CA VAL A 304 15.19 27.38 10.12
C VAL A 304 15.03 26.47 8.89
N ILE A 305 15.67 26.79 7.77
CA ILE A 305 15.63 25.96 6.55
C ILE A 305 16.23 24.57 6.85
N SER A 306 17.37 24.52 7.54
CA SER A 306 18.01 23.25 7.92
C SER A 306 17.11 22.40 8.82
N ALA A 307 16.50 22.99 9.84
CA ALA A 307 15.55 22.32 10.74
C ALA A 307 14.31 21.80 9.98
N SER A 308 13.73 22.61 9.09
CA SER A 308 12.57 22.23 8.28
C SER A 308 12.87 21.09 7.30
N VAL A 309 14.07 21.03 6.72
CA VAL A 309 14.45 19.92 5.82
C VAL A 309 14.65 18.62 6.59
N LEU A 310 15.29 18.67 7.76
CA LEU A 310 15.44 17.51 8.64
C LEU A 310 14.06 16.99 9.04
N LEU A 311 13.19 17.86 9.54
CA LEU A 311 11.81 17.49 9.89
C LEU A 311 11.03 16.91 8.72
N LYS A 312 11.07 17.53 7.54
CA LYS A 312 10.39 17.03 6.34
C LYS A 312 10.84 15.61 5.99
N ASN A 313 12.13 15.33 6.04
CA ASN A 313 12.66 14.00 5.74
C ASN A 313 12.24 13.00 6.80
N THR A 314 12.33 13.35 8.09
CA THR A 314 11.94 12.46 9.20
C THR A 314 10.43 12.16 9.18
N VAL A 315 9.58 13.20 9.11
CA VAL A 315 8.13 13.08 9.01
C VAL A 315 7.72 12.35 7.74
N GLY A 316 8.40 12.62 6.62
CA GLY A 316 8.17 11.95 5.34
C GLY A 316 8.49 10.46 5.38
N ILE A 317 9.65 10.08 5.92
CA ILE A 317 10.06 8.67 6.08
C ILE A 317 9.12 7.95 7.05
N ALA A 318 8.80 8.56 8.19
CA ALA A 318 7.84 8.02 9.14
C ALA A 318 6.45 7.85 8.49
N GLY A 319 6.01 8.84 7.70
CA GLY A 319 4.77 8.78 6.95
C GLY A 319 4.73 7.64 5.94
N VAL A 320 5.82 7.44 5.19
CA VAL A 320 5.98 6.28 4.30
C VAL A 320 5.91 4.97 5.07
N ALA A 321 6.62 4.86 6.20
CA ALA A 321 6.62 3.65 7.01
C ALA A 321 5.21 3.32 7.53
N ILE A 322 4.49 4.29 8.09
CA ILE A 322 3.11 4.13 8.56
C ILE A 322 2.19 3.73 7.40
N LEU A 323 2.32 4.36 6.24
CA LEU A 323 1.54 4.01 5.05
C LEU A 323 1.75 2.55 4.63
N LEU A 324 3.00 2.10 4.61
CA LEU A 324 3.32 0.71 4.29
C LEU A 324 2.75 -0.26 5.32
N ILE A 325 2.74 0.10 6.60
CA ILE A 325 2.13 -0.71 7.66
C ILE A 325 0.61 -0.80 7.46
N ILE A 326 -0.06 0.34 7.20
CA ILE A 326 -1.50 0.40 6.91
C ILE A 326 -1.85 -0.50 5.71
N ALA A 327 -1.01 -0.52 4.66
CA ALA A 327 -1.22 -1.34 3.48
C ALA A 327 -0.91 -2.84 3.71
N ALA A 328 0.14 -3.13 4.50
CA ALA A 328 0.68 -4.48 4.64
C ALA A 328 -0.30 -5.45 5.32
N PHE A 329 -0.98 -5.02 6.40
CA PHE A 329 -1.89 -5.90 7.13
C PHE A 329 -3.10 -6.37 6.27
N PRO A 330 -3.87 -5.49 5.61
CA PRO A 330 -4.92 -5.89 4.68
C PRO A 330 -4.39 -6.72 3.51
N ALA A 331 -3.22 -6.39 2.97
CA ALA A 331 -2.60 -7.15 1.90
C ALA A 331 -2.29 -8.59 2.30
N ILE A 332 -1.79 -8.81 3.53
CA ILE A 332 -1.57 -10.14 4.10
C ILE A 332 -2.89 -10.91 4.26
N LYS A 333 -3.96 -10.28 4.78
CA LYS A 333 -5.29 -10.90 4.91
C LYS A 333 -5.80 -11.41 3.55
N ILE A 334 -5.71 -10.58 2.52
CA ILE A 334 -6.13 -10.93 1.15
C ILE A 334 -5.29 -12.08 0.58
N LEU A 335 -3.96 -12.03 0.74
CA LEU A 335 -3.07 -13.11 0.31
C LEU A 335 -3.39 -14.43 1.01
N MET A 336 -3.73 -14.38 2.30
CA MET A 336 -4.07 -15.59 3.05
C MET A 336 -5.36 -16.24 2.54
N ILE A 337 -6.37 -15.44 2.21
CA ILE A 337 -7.59 -15.94 1.56
C ILE A 337 -7.23 -16.61 0.23
N ALA A 338 -6.47 -15.94 -0.64
CA ALA A 338 -6.05 -16.52 -1.91
C ALA A 338 -5.28 -17.84 -1.74
N PHE A 339 -4.37 -17.88 -0.77
CA PHE A 339 -3.57 -19.05 -0.45
C PHE A 339 -4.45 -20.21 0.02
N ILE A 340 -5.41 -19.98 0.91
CA ILE A 340 -6.29 -21.03 1.45
C ILE A 340 -7.15 -21.66 0.35
N TYR A 341 -7.73 -20.85 -0.54
CA TYR A 341 -8.49 -21.38 -1.67
C TYR A 341 -7.60 -22.15 -2.65
N LYS A 342 -6.38 -21.66 -2.89
CA LYS A 342 -5.42 -22.34 -3.78
C LYS A 342 -4.94 -23.66 -3.19
N PHE A 343 -4.67 -23.67 -1.89
CA PHE A 343 -4.24 -24.84 -1.13
C PHE A 343 -5.34 -25.88 -1.08
N ALA A 344 -6.58 -25.49 -0.76
CA ALA A 344 -7.73 -26.38 -0.80
C ALA A 344 -7.91 -27.00 -2.20
N ALA A 345 -7.89 -26.19 -3.26
CA ALA A 345 -8.00 -26.69 -4.62
C ALA A 345 -6.89 -27.70 -4.97
N ALA A 346 -5.64 -27.45 -4.56
CA ALA A 346 -4.50 -28.32 -4.83
C ALA A 346 -4.56 -29.64 -4.05
N VAL A 347 -4.89 -29.60 -2.75
CA VAL A 347 -5.00 -30.79 -1.89
C VAL A 347 -6.16 -31.68 -2.30
N LEU A 348 -7.26 -31.09 -2.77
CA LEU A 348 -8.46 -31.82 -3.16
C LEU A 348 -8.38 -32.35 -4.61
N GLN A 349 -7.47 -31.83 -5.44
CA GLN A 349 -7.33 -32.23 -6.85
C GLN A 349 -7.14 -33.75 -7.06
N PRO A 350 -6.36 -34.48 -6.25
CA PRO A 350 -6.21 -35.94 -6.38
C PRO A 350 -7.48 -36.74 -6.09
N LEU A 351 -8.44 -36.18 -5.34
CA LEU A 351 -9.70 -36.85 -4.97
C LEU A 351 -10.73 -36.87 -6.11
N GLY A 352 -10.44 -36.17 -7.20
CA GLY A 352 -11.30 -36.06 -8.37
C GLY A 352 -11.37 -34.61 -8.82
N GLY A 353 -11.09 -34.32 -10.08
CA GLY A 353 -11.37 -33.00 -10.64
C GLY A 353 -12.87 -32.67 -10.64
N GLY A 354 -13.23 -31.44 -10.98
CA GLY A 354 -14.64 -31.11 -11.19
C GLY A 354 -14.99 -29.64 -10.98
N PRO A 355 -16.29 -29.31 -11.10
CA PRO A 355 -16.80 -27.95 -10.94
C PRO A 355 -16.44 -27.31 -9.59
N VAL A 356 -16.43 -28.12 -8.52
CA VAL A 356 -16.09 -27.65 -7.17
C VAL A 356 -14.65 -27.16 -7.09
N ILE A 357 -13.67 -27.98 -7.46
CA ILE A 357 -12.25 -27.60 -7.43
C ILE A 357 -11.98 -26.43 -8.39
N ALA A 358 -12.61 -26.43 -9.57
CA ALA A 358 -12.50 -25.33 -10.51
C ALA A 358 -13.00 -24.01 -9.91
N CYS A 359 -14.10 -24.03 -9.14
CA CYS A 359 -14.60 -22.87 -8.43
C CYS A 359 -13.60 -22.35 -7.38
N LEU A 360 -13.00 -23.25 -6.59
CA LEU A 360 -11.96 -22.88 -5.61
C LEU A 360 -10.75 -22.22 -6.29
N ASP A 361 -10.28 -22.78 -7.41
CA ASP A 361 -9.17 -22.20 -8.18
C ASP A 361 -9.53 -20.84 -8.80
N ILE A 362 -10.76 -20.68 -9.31
CA ILE A 362 -11.26 -19.39 -9.81
C ILE A 362 -11.22 -18.32 -8.71
N ILE A 363 -11.73 -18.62 -7.52
CA ILE A 363 -11.71 -17.67 -6.39
C ILE A 363 -10.27 -17.32 -6.02
N SER A 364 -9.39 -18.31 -5.88
CA SER A 364 -7.99 -18.05 -5.54
C SER A 364 -7.34 -17.06 -6.51
N LYS A 365 -7.57 -17.23 -7.81
CA LYS A 365 -7.06 -16.32 -8.85
C LYS A 365 -7.71 -14.95 -8.78
N SER A 366 -9.02 -14.89 -8.61
CA SER A 366 -9.77 -13.63 -8.49
C SER A 366 -9.27 -12.80 -7.31
N VAL A 367 -9.08 -13.41 -6.14
CA VAL A 367 -8.53 -12.74 -4.95
C VAL A 367 -7.10 -12.22 -5.19
N ILE A 368 -6.27 -12.94 -5.96
CA ILE A 368 -4.93 -12.45 -6.35
C ILE A 368 -5.02 -11.16 -7.20
N TYR A 369 -6.02 -11.02 -8.07
CA TYR A 369 -6.19 -9.78 -8.83
C TYR A 369 -6.62 -8.61 -7.94
N VAL A 370 -7.40 -8.88 -6.90
CA VAL A 370 -7.76 -7.88 -5.88
C VAL A 370 -6.51 -7.44 -5.10
N PHE A 371 -5.67 -8.39 -4.67
CA PHE A 371 -4.37 -8.08 -4.06
C PHE A 371 -3.49 -7.22 -4.99
N ALA A 372 -3.41 -7.56 -6.28
CA ALA A 372 -2.63 -6.79 -7.24
C ALA A 372 -3.14 -5.34 -7.38
N ALA A 373 -4.46 -5.14 -7.32
CA ALA A 373 -5.06 -3.81 -7.30
C ALA A 373 -4.63 -3.01 -6.07
N LEU A 374 -4.77 -3.59 -4.87
CA LEU A 374 -4.34 -2.95 -3.62
C LEU A 374 -2.84 -2.61 -3.63
N ALA A 375 -2.00 -3.55 -4.07
CA ALA A 375 -0.55 -3.37 -4.12
C ALA A 375 -0.15 -2.21 -5.06
N LEU A 376 -0.81 -2.10 -6.22
CA LEU A 376 -0.54 -1.01 -7.16
C LEU A 376 -0.96 0.35 -6.59
N VAL A 377 -2.09 0.46 -5.89
CA VAL A 377 -2.45 1.72 -5.20
C VAL A 377 -1.46 2.08 -4.12
N SER A 378 -1.09 1.10 -3.30
CA SER A 378 -0.13 1.29 -2.22
C SER A 378 1.19 1.81 -2.78
N LEU A 379 1.63 1.29 -3.92
CA LEU A 379 2.81 1.79 -4.65
C LEU A 379 2.61 3.23 -5.15
N MET A 380 1.45 3.56 -5.72
CA MET A 380 1.14 4.91 -6.18
C MET A 380 1.25 5.92 -5.03
N PHE A 381 0.68 5.56 -3.88
CA PHE A 381 0.68 6.36 -2.67
C PHE A 381 2.09 6.55 -2.08
N PHE A 382 2.85 5.45 -2.03
CA PHE A 382 4.27 5.48 -1.67
C PHE A 382 5.08 6.42 -2.59
N LEU A 383 4.87 6.32 -3.91
CA LEU A 383 5.57 7.17 -4.89
C LEU A 383 5.20 8.65 -4.73
N SER A 384 3.93 8.96 -4.43
CA SER A 384 3.53 10.34 -4.17
C SER A 384 4.27 10.95 -2.99
N ILE A 385 4.32 10.26 -1.84
CA ILE A 385 5.06 10.77 -0.67
C ILE A 385 6.54 10.90 -1.00
N THR A 386 7.13 9.90 -1.65
CA THR A 386 8.55 9.90 -2.03
C THR A 386 8.90 11.08 -2.93
N VAL A 387 8.05 11.40 -3.91
CA VAL A 387 8.29 12.53 -4.83
C VAL A 387 8.14 13.88 -4.14
N ILE A 388 7.20 14.03 -3.20
CA ILE A 388 7.10 15.24 -2.35
C ILE A 388 8.42 15.47 -1.61
N ILE A 389 8.93 14.44 -0.95
CA ILE A 389 10.19 14.52 -0.18
C ILE A 389 11.37 14.85 -1.11
N ALA A 390 11.48 14.12 -2.22
CA ALA A 390 12.57 14.26 -3.18
C ALA A 390 12.59 15.64 -3.86
N ALA A 391 11.44 16.15 -4.31
CA ALA A 391 11.35 17.47 -4.94
C ALA A 391 11.84 18.58 -4.00
N GLY A 392 11.43 18.54 -2.72
CA GLY A 392 11.93 19.50 -1.74
C GLY A 392 13.41 19.35 -1.39
N ASN A 393 14.05 18.21 -1.67
CA ASN A 393 15.50 18.00 -1.45
C ASN A 393 16.32 18.44 -2.67
N LEU A 394 15.83 18.21 -3.89
CA LEU A 394 16.49 18.62 -5.13
C LEU A 394 16.63 20.14 -5.26
N THR A 395 15.63 20.90 -4.79
CA THR A 395 15.71 22.36 -4.62
C THR A 395 16.96 22.78 -3.84
N MET A 396 17.34 22.00 -2.83
CA MET A 396 18.50 22.29 -1.97
C MET A 396 19.82 21.80 -2.56
N MET A 397 19.81 20.70 -3.33
CA MET A 397 21.01 20.17 -4.00
C MET A 397 21.47 21.03 -5.18
N MET A 398 20.55 21.81 -5.77
CA MET A 398 20.86 22.82 -6.79
C MET A 398 21.38 24.15 -6.20
N ARG A 399 21.66 24.23 -4.89
CA ARG A 399 22.29 25.38 -4.21
C ARG A 399 23.54 25.87 -4.90
#